data_AF-A0A524F679-F1
#
_entry.id   AF-A0A524F679-F1
#
_cell.length_a   1.000
_cell.length_b   1.000
_cell.length_c   1.000
_cell.angle_alpha   90.00
_cell.angle_beta   90.00
_cell.angle_gamma   90.00
#
_symmetry.space_group_name_H-M   'P 1'
#
loop_
_entity.id
_entity.type
_entity.pdbx_description
1 polymer ?
#
loop_
_entity_poly.entity_id
_entity_poly.type
_entity_poly.pdbx_seq_one_letter_code
_entity_poly.pdbx_strand_id
1 'polypeptide(L)'
;MSHKDEKNKNIDTQPISLEEALQSKLSQEKRLLGQDLDSDERTIIGFFEQKKRLILDRIYIIFNQTRKNLDMELKTKNELREKLVSLAEKEYIRIEGFVYEGEEREAFILMEKGEELIK
;
A
#
# COMPACT_ATOMS: atom_id res chain seq x y z
N MET A 1 -8.53 48.24 38.83
CA MET A 1 -9.20 48.11 37.53
C MET A 1 -8.11 48.20 36.48
N SER A 2 -7.50 47.07 36.10
CA SER A 2 -7.81 46.27 34.90
C SER A 2 -7.91 47.08 33.61
N HIS A 3 -6.87 46.96 32.78
CA HIS A 3 -6.86 46.73 31.31
C HIS A 3 -5.35 46.53 30.99
N LYS A 4 -4.81 45.30 30.85
CA LYS A 4 -4.81 44.47 29.62
C LYS A 4 -4.64 45.34 28.38
N ASP A 5 -3.51 45.24 27.67
CA ASP A 5 -3.36 44.46 26.42
C ASP A 5 -2.05 45.01 25.78
N GLU A 6 -1.18 44.34 25.03
CA GLU A 6 -1.11 43.01 24.44
C GLU A 6 0.37 42.81 24.06
N LYS A 7 0.96 41.67 24.44
CA LYS A 7 2.33 41.31 24.05
C LYS A 7 2.27 40.91 22.57
N ASN A 8 2.65 41.83 21.69
CA ASN A 8 2.73 41.58 20.25
C ASN A 8 3.82 40.53 20.00
N LYS A 9 3.41 39.25 19.93
CA LYS A 9 4.26 38.17 19.45
C LYS A 9 4.45 38.40 17.95
N ASN A 10 5.63 38.92 17.59
CA ASN A 10 6.17 38.78 16.25
C ASN A 10 6.13 37.30 15.88
N ILE A 11 5.17 36.92 15.05
CA ILE A 11 5.19 35.65 14.35
C ILE A 11 6.12 35.91 13.17
N ASP A 12 7.42 35.67 13.40
CA ASP A 12 8.44 35.55 12.37
C ASP A 12 7.99 34.45 11.41
N THR A 13 7.22 34.83 10.39
CA THR A 13 6.83 33.95 9.29
C THR A 13 8.03 33.92 8.37
N GLN A 14 9.00 33.08 8.74
CA GLN A 14 10.08 32.72 7.83
C GLN A 14 9.45 32.24 6.52
N PRO A 15 9.89 32.74 5.36
CA PRO A 15 9.42 32.22 4.09
C PRO A 15 9.96 30.79 3.99
N ILE A 16 9.09 29.82 4.25
CA ILE A 16 9.36 28.41 3.97
C ILE A 16 9.78 28.37 2.50
N SER A 17 11.00 27.92 2.21
CA SER A 17 11.44 27.81 0.82
C SER A 17 10.42 26.96 0.06
N LEU A 18 10.14 27.31 -1.20
CA LEU A 18 9.27 26.51 -2.06
C LEU A 18 9.74 25.04 -2.09
N GLU A 19 11.04 24.80 -1.91
CA GLU A 19 11.65 23.47 -1.80
C GLU A 19 11.27 22.74 -0.51
N GLU A 20 11.22 23.42 0.63
CA GLU A 20 10.77 22.82 1.90
C GLU A 20 9.26 22.53 1.87
N ALA A 21 8.47 23.41 1.26
CA ALA A 21 7.03 23.19 1.06
C ALA A 21 6.77 22.01 0.12
N LEU A 22 7.57 21.85 -0.94
CA LEU A 22 7.50 20.71 -1.86
C LEU A 22 7.95 19.41 -1.19
N GLN A 23 9.05 19.41 -0.43
CA GLN A 23 9.50 18.21 0.30
C GLN A 23 8.51 17.80 1.40
N SER A 24 7.91 18.77 2.08
CA SER A 24 6.84 18.55 3.07
C SER A 24 5.62 17.87 2.44
N LYS A 25 5.16 18.35 1.28
CA LYS A 25 4.05 17.74 0.53
C LYS A 25 4.38 16.32 0.04
N LEU A 26 5.55 16.12 -0.55
CA LEU A 26 6.02 14.80 -0.99
C LEU A 26 6.13 13.82 0.19
N SER A 27 6.58 14.29 1.35
CA SER A 27 6.66 13.48 2.56
C SER A 27 5.28 13.18 3.16
N GLN A 28 4.31 14.09 3.03
CA GLN A 28 2.91 13.83 3.38
C GLN A 28 2.25 12.83 2.43
N GLU A 29 2.45 12.98 1.13
CA GLU A 29 1.94 12.04 0.11
C GLU A 29 2.48 10.63 0.33
N LYS A 30 3.78 10.49 0.63
CA LYS A 30 4.37 9.20 1.05
C LYS A 30 3.81 8.65 2.36
N ARG A 31 3.42 9.51 3.31
CA ARG A 31 2.77 9.07 4.57
C ARG A 31 1.32 8.64 4.38
N LEU A 32 0.66 9.12 3.32
CA LEU A 32 -0.73 8.77 2.99
C LEU A 32 -0.79 7.51 2.12
N LEU A 33 0.25 7.23 1.34
CA LEU A 33 0.36 6.02 0.54
C LEU A 33 0.25 4.77 1.43
N GLY A 34 -0.77 3.94 1.20
CA GLY A 34 -0.96 2.68 1.91
C GLY A 34 -1.65 2.80 3.26
N GLN A 35 -2.11 3.99 3.68
CA GLN A 35 -2.97 4.11 4.88
C GLN A 35 -4.31 3.40 4.71
N ASP A 36 -4.79 3.28 3.49
CA ASP A 36 -6.01 2.58 3.10
C ASP A 36 -5.83 1.07 3.00
N LEU A 37 -4.60 0.56 3.17
CA LEU A 37 -4.30 -0.86 3.11
C LEU A 37 -4.35 -1.53 4.48
N ASP A 38 -5.11 -2.63 4.56
CA ASP A 38 -5.12 -3.49 5.72
C ASP A 38 -3.84 -4.35 5.82
N SER A 39 -3.67 -5.06 6.94
CA SER A 39 -2.45 -5.86 7.20
C SER A 39 -2.24 -6.97 6.18
N ASP A 40 -3.31 -7.60 5.70
CA ASP A 40 -3.21 -8.69 4.73
C ASP A 40 -2.84 -8.11 3.35
N GLU A 41 -3.45 -6.99 2.95
CA GLU A 41 -3.13 -6.28 1.71
C GLU A 41 -1.66 -5.83 1.68
N ARG A 42 -1.15 -5.25 2.77
CA ARG A 42 0.27 -4.87 2.89
C ARG A 42 1.20 -6.08 2.77
N THR A 43 0.82 -7.18 3.42
CA THR A 43 1.57 -8.45 3.35
C THR A 43 1.63 -8.97 1.92
N ILE A 44 0.50 -8.92 1.20
CA ILE A 44 0.40 -9.35 -0.19
C ILE A 44 1.27 -8.49 -1.10
N ILE A 45 1.23 -7.16 -0.97
CA ILE A 45 2.09 -6.25 -1.76
C ILE A 45 3.58 -6.58 -1.54
N GLY A 46 3.97 -6.90 -0.30
CA GLY A 46 5.36 -7.28 0.02
C GLY A 46 5.85 -8.50 -0.76
N PHE A 47 4.96 -9.42 -1.18
CA PHE A 47 5.37 -10.57 -1.98
C PHE A 47 5.84 -10.22 -3.39
N PHE A 48 5.46 -9.04 -3.90
CA PHE A 48 5.85 -8.57 -5.22
C PHE A 48 7.24 -7.91 -5.25
N GLU A 49 7.87 -7.69 -4.09
CA GLU A 49 9.21 -7.09 -3.99
C GLU A 49 10.25 -7.82 -4.86
N GLN A 50 10.22 -9.16 -4.85
CA GLN A 50 11.14 -9.99 -5.63
C GLN A 50 10.64 -10.26 -7.06
N LYS A 51 9.33 -10.17 -7.30
CA LYS A 51 8.70 -10.50 -8.58
C LYS A 51 7.51 -9.59 -8.85
N LYS A 52 7.62 -8.78 -9.89
CA LYS A 52 6.53 -7.89 -10.33
C LYS A 52 5.26 -8.62 -10.80
N ARG A 53 5.32 -9.93 -11.06
CA ARG A 53 4.18 -10.76 -11.50
C ARG A 53 4.09 -12.04 -10.70
N LEU A 54 2.90 -12.33 -10.15
CA LEU A 54 2.60 -13.54 -9.39
C LEU A 54 1.23 -14.11 -9.79
N ILE A 55 1.09 -15.44 -9.76
CA ILE A 55 -0.20 -16.12 -9.99
C ILE A 55 -0.93 -16.36 -8.68
N LEU A 56 -2.27 -16.45 -8.71
CA LEU A 56 -3.11 -16.63 -7.51
C LEU A 56 -2.59 -17.74 -6.59
N ASP A 57 -2.31 -18.91 -7.16
CA ASP A 57 -1.86 -20.09 -6.39
C ASP A 57 -0.54 -19.84 -5.67
N ARG A 58 0.37 -19.07 -6.29
CA ARG A 58 1.66 -18.76 -5.68
C ARG A 58 1.48 -17.81 -4.50
N ILE A 59 0.64 -16.79 -4.66
CA ILE A 59 0.30 -15.85 -3.59
C ILE A 59 -0.38 -16.62 -2.45
N TYR A 60 -1.32 -17.51 -2.76
CA TYR A 60 -2.02 -18.34 -1.78
C TYR A 60 -1.10 -19.19 -0.93
N ILE A 61 -0.16 -19.91 -1.57
CA ILE A 61 0.81 -20.75 -0.86
C ILE A 61 1.65 -19.90 0.08
N ILE A 62 2.25 -18.82 -0.42
CA ILE A 62 3.15 -17.96 0.39
C ILE A 62 2.37 -17.31 1.53
N PHE A 63 1.20 -16.75 1.25
CA PHE A 63 0.37 -16.06 2.24
C PHE A 63 -0.03 -16.97 3.39
N ASN A 64 -0.55 -18.17 3.10
CA ASN A 64 -0.94 -19.11 4.15
C ASN A 64 0.25 -19.76 4.86
N GLN A 65 1.41 -19.91 4.19
CA GLN A 65 2.65 -20.30 4.89
C GLN A 65 3.07 -19.24 5.90
N THR A 66 3.03 -17.96 5.53
CA THR A 66 3.32 -16.84 6.45
C THR A 66 2.36 -16.83 7.63
N ARG A 67 1.05 -16.97 7.38
CA ARG A 67 0.02 -17.02 8.43
C ARG A 67 0.20 -18.21 9.37
N LYS A 68 0.49 -19.39 8.82
CA LYS A 68 0.77 -20.60 9.62
C LYS A 68 1.99 -20.40 10.53
N ASN A 69 3.04 -19.76 10.04
CA ASN A 69 4.24 -19.47 10.84
C ASN A 69 3.99 -18.48 11.98
N LEU A 70 2.94 -17.66 11.85
CA LEU A 70 2.51 -16.68 12.85
C LEU A 70 1.37 -17.19 13.74
N ASP A 71 1.01 -18.47 13.65
CA ASP A 71 -0.14 -19.07 14.35
C ASP A 71 -1.46 -18.32 14.09
N MET A 72 -1.66 -17.91 12.83
CA MET A 72 -2.86 -17.23 12.37
C MET A 72 -3.76 -18.17 11.58
N GLU A 73 -5.08 -17.92 11.63
CA GLU A 73 -6.07 -18.64 10.84
C GLU A 73 -5.77 -18.56 9.33
N LEU A 74 -5.80 -19.69 8.64
CA LEU A 74 -5.58 -19.76 7.19
C LEU A 74 -6.76 -19.15 6.44
N LYS A 75 -6.47 -18.51 5.31
CA LYS A 75 -7.48 -17.90 4.44
C LYS A 75 -7.78 -18.79 3.25
N THR A 76 -9.02 -18.79 2.79
CA THR A 76 -9.43 -19.47 1.56
C THR A 76 -8.91 -18.72 0.32
N LYS A 77 -8.89 -19.40 -0.84
CA LYS A 77 -8.52 -18.75 -2.11
C LYS A 77 -9.46 -17.59 -2.45
N ASN A 78 -10.75 -17.69 -2.11
CA ASN A 78 -11.72 -16.64 -2.37
C ASN A 78 -11.45 -15.41 -1.51
N GLU A 79 -11.22 -15.57 -0.20
CA GLU A 79 -10.87 -14.44 0.68
C GLU A 79 -9.58 -13.75 0.21
N LEU A 80 -8.58 -14.51 -0.22
CA LEU A 80 -7.35 -13.93 -0.77
C LEU A 80 -7.62 -13.18 -2.09
N ARG A 81 -8.47 -13.75 -2.96
CA ARG A 81 -8.85 -13.11 -4.21
C ARG A 81 -9.58 -11.79 -3.95
N GLU A 82 -10.46 -11.71 -2.97
CA GLU A 82 -11.11 -10.46 -2.56
C GLU A 82 -10.10 -9.39 -2.15
N LYS A 83 -9.04 -9.77 -1.41
CA LYS A 83 -7.94 -8.84 -1.08
C LYS A 83 -7.16 -8.38 -2.31
N LEU A 84 -6.90 -9.28 -3.25
CA LEU A 84 -6.21 -8.93 -4.50
C LEU A 84 -7.08 -8.03 -5.40
N VAL A 85 -8.40 -8.25 -5.42
CA VAL A 85 -9.33 -7.36 -6.14
C VAL A 85 -9.35 -5.98 -5.51
N SER A 86 -9.44 -5.88 -4.17
CA SER A 86 -9.34 -4.59 -3.46
C SER A 86 -8.04 -3.85 -3.77
N LEU A 87 -6.90 -4.57 -3.80
CA LEU A 87 -5.62 -4.00 -4.22
C LEU A 87 -5.61 -3.51 -5.66
N ALA A 88 -6.34 -4.19 -6.55
CA ALA A 88 -6.48 -3.79 -7.94
C ALA A 88 -7.38 -2.56 -8.12
N GLU A 89 -8.48 -2.49 -7.38
CA GLU A 89 -9.36 -1.30 -7.33
C GLU A 89 -8.63 -0.06 -6.81
N LYS A 90 -7.70 -0.26 -5.86
CA LYS A 90 -6.82 0.78 -5.32
C LYS A 90 -5.60 1.08 -6.20
N GLU A 91 -5.50 0.46 -7.38
CA GLU A 91 -4.44 0.66 -8.39
C GLU A 91 -3.03 0.24 -7.93
N TYR A 92 -2.91 -0.57 -6.89
CA TYR A 92 -1.61 -1.11 -6.45
C TYR A 92 -1.14 -2.27 -7.32
N ILE A 93 -2.08 -3.05 -7.85
CA ILE A 93 -1.82 -4.15 -8.77
C ILE A 93 -2.81 -4.12 -9.94
N ARG A 94 -2.54 -4.88 -10.99
CA ARG A 94 -3.51 -5.18 -12.06
C ARG A 94 -3.72 -6.69 -12.18
N ILE A 95 -4.91 -7.09 -12.62
CA ILE A 95 -5.30 -8.49 -12.82
C ILE A 95 -5.25 -8.79 -14.33
N GLU A 96 -4.58 -9.87 -14.71
CA GLU A 96 -4.47 -10.36 -16.07
C GLU A 96 -4.89 -11.85 -16.12
N GLY A 97 -5.97 -12.14 -16.84
CA GLY A 97 -6.40 -13.50 -17.12
C GLY A 97 -5.57 -14.12 -18.24
N PHE A 98 -5.19 -15.39 -18.09
CA PHE A 98 -4.49 -16.17 -19.11
C PHE A 98 -4.91 -17.63 -19.07
N VAL A 99 -4.78 -18.34 -20.19
CA VAL A 99 -5.06 -19.78 -20.26
C VAL A 99 -3.76 -20.56 -20.17
N TYR A 100 -3.68 -21.53 -19.27
CA TYR A 100 -2.55 -22.44 -19.14
C TYR A 100 -3.07 -23.87 -19.00
N GLU A 101 -2.56 -24.77 -19.85
CA GLU A 101 -3.00 -26.18 -19.88
C GLU A 101 -4.52 -26.39 -20.03
N GLY A 102 -5.20 -25.44 -20.70
CA GLY A 102 -6.65 -25.48 -20.90
C GLY A 102 -7.47 -24.94 -19.72
N GLU A 103 -6.82 -24.46 -18.67
CA GLU A 103 -7.47 -23.84 -17.52
C GLU A 103 -7.28 -22.32 -17.53
N GLU A 104 -8.33 -21.58 -17.19
CA GLU A 104 -8.25 -20.13 -16.95
C GLU A 104 -7.52 -19.86 -15.63
N ARG A 105 -6.53 -18.98 -15.67
CA ARG A 105 -5.71 -18.58 -14.52
C ARG A 105 -5.60 -17.06 -14.45
N GLU A 106 -5.34 -16.58 -13.24
CA GLU A 106 -5.15 -15.16 -12.96
C GLU A 106 -3.71 -14.89 -12.56
N ALA A 107 -3.11 -13.89 -13.22
CA ALA A 107 -1.87 -13.27 -12.81
C ALA A 107 -2.15 -11.88 -12.27
N PHE A 108 -1.42 -11.52 -11.22
CA PHE A 108 -1.42 -10.23 -10.58
C PHE A 108 -0.08 -9.58 -10.86
N ILE A 109 -0.10 -8.31 -11.24
CA ILE A 109 1.08 -7.57 -11.66
C ILE A 109 1.17 -6.28 -10.85
N LEU A 110 2.31 -6.02 -10.24
CA LEU A 110 2.57 -4.83 -9.45
C LEU A 110 2.58 -3.58 -10.35
N MET A 111 1.84 -2.55 -9.93
CA MET A 111 1.75 -1.24 -10.61
C MET A 111 2.72 -0.25 -9.96
N GLU A 112 2.94 0.91 -10.60
CA GLU A 112 3.85 1.96 -10.10
C GLU A 112 3.52 2.38 -8.66
N LYS A 113 2.24 2.61 -8.35
CA LYS A 113 1.75 2.93 -7.00
C LYS A 113 2.07 1.84 -5.97
N GLY A 114 2.05 0.56 -6.39
CA GLY A 114 2.46 -0.57 -5.56
C GLY A 114 3.97 -0.65 -5.37
N GLU A 115 4.75 -0.28 -6.38
CA GLU A 115 6.21 -0.17 -6.26
C GLU A 115 6.63 0.92 -5.27
N GLU A 116 5.91 2.03 -5.23
CA GLU A 116 6.20 3.13 -4.29
C GLU A 116 5.97 2.74 -2.83
N LEU A 117 5.18 1.70 -2.56
CA LEU A 117 4.98 1.18 -1.20
C LEU A 117 6.10 0.27 -0.70
N ILE A 118 6.82 -0.38 -1.61
CA ILE A 118 7.89 -1.33 -1.28
C ILE A 118 9.30 -0.74 -1.41
N LYS A 119 9.43 0.49 -1.94
CA LYS A 119 10.69 1.23 -2.09
C LYS A 119 10.97 2.11 -0.88
#